data_AF-A0A4S3J660-F1
#
_entry.id   AF-A0A4S3J660-F1
#
_cell.length_a   1.000
_cell.length_b   1.000
_cell.length_c   1.000
_cell.angle_alpha   90.00
_cell.angle_beta   90.00
_cell.angle_gamma   90.00
#
_symmetry.space_group_name_H-M   'P 1'
#
loop_
_entity.id
_entity.type
_entity.pdbx_description
1 polymer ?
#
loop_
_entity_poly.entity_id
_entity_poly.type
_entity_poly.pdbx_seq_one_letter_code
_entity_poly.pdbx_strand_id
1 'polypeptide(L)'
;MWPSLVTAVVVAAAAFQPLTSASPLNNDAILRRDTYQPKTVNVTMKGLYKYSLLQEVHNPNNTDASFERTIDTSYEITRSTFLEHTSSETKTESHTTNVGFEAGASYGIVEAKVSASSETSSQLETAFSSLQRISTEETIKETKSTKQSFTIGKGDTYTIYERIFTAPGINVHTNAVVAGPNKPKETEIEYTVTLQENRFLKDIKVQYGDNEFSEPQDAIKLVGNAKADVNKGFGGKYVWLVPVWTNKVSEACSNVGIVIQKDVVEGHDDLAAGAGGKFRFLFPQVQDNNSNKITDIQLYRSSDGLTADALSKMGFQGMSDDINKGRKGDYLYLLWKTVDVDHTTVRL
;
A
#
# COMPACT_ATOMS: atom_id res chain seq x y z
N MET A 1 -47.69 47.18 49.60
CA MET A 1 -48.63 46.28 48.90
C MET A 1 -48.47 46.51 47.40
N TRP A 2 -48.39 45.42 46.64
CA TRP A 2 -48.32 45.30 45.18
C TRP A 2 -46.91 45.37 44.54
N PRO A 3 -46.68 44.56 43.49
CA PRO A 3 -45.50 43.71 43.42
C PRO A 3 -44.46 44.12 42.37
N SER A 4 -43.26 43.61 42.60
CA SER A 4 -42.04 43.67 41.78
C SER A 4 -42.18 42.93 40.44
N LEU A 5 -41.98 43.64 39.34
CA LEU A 5 -41.65 43.09 38.02
C LEU A 5 -40.13 42.94 37.91
N VAL A 6 -39.66 41.69 37.83
CA VAL A 6 -38.26 41.34 37.58
C VAL A 6 -38.04 41.30 36.07
N THR A 7 -37.24 42.22 35.55
CA THR A 7 -36.69 42.16 34.19
C THR A 7 -35.44 41.30 34.22
N ALA A 8 -35.48 40.13 33.58
CA ALA A 8 -34.34 39.25 33.40
C ALA A 8 -33.33 39.89 32.44
N VAL A 9 -32.12 40.16 32.94
CA VAL A 9 -30.94 40.51 32.14
C VAL A 9 -30.35 39.22 31.61
N VAL A 10 -30.36 39.03 30.29
CA VAL A 10 -29.62 37.98 29.60
C VAL A 10 -28.15 38.37 29.56
N VAL A 11 -27.32 37.75 30.40
CA VAL A 11 -25.87 37.82 30.30
C VAL A 11 -25.43 36.77 29.27
N ALA A 12 -24.97 37.24 28.11
CA ALA A 12 -24.32 36.39 27.12
C ALA A 12 -22.93 35.97 27.64
N ALA A 13 -22.82 34.74 28.12
CA ALA A 13 -21.52 34.11 28.35
C ALA A 13 -20.97 33.65 26.99
N ALA A 14 -19.93 34.34 26.51
CA ALA A 14 -19.13 33.87 25.39
C ALA A 14 -18.36 32.62 25.83
N ALA A 15 -18.85 31.44 25.44
CA ALA A 15 -18.12 30.20 25.61
C ALA A 15 -16.93 30.19 24.63
N PHE A 16 -15.71 30.29 25.17
CA PHE A 16 -14.51 29.90 24.44
C PHE A 16 -14.59 28.40 24.14
N GLN A 17 -14.79 28.04 22.87
CA GLN A 17 -14.62 26.66 22.44
C GLN A 17 -13.11 26.38 22.28
N PRO A 18 -12.58 25.28 22.85
CA PRO A 18 -11.24 24.82 22.53
C PRO A 18 -11.21 24.40 21.06
N LEU A 19 -10.21 24.89 20.32
CA LEU A 19 -9.83 24.42 18.99
C LEU A 19 -9.34 22.98 19.09
N THR A 20 -10.26 22.01 19.12
CA THR A 20 -9.94 20.59 19.02
C THR A 20 -10.86 19.93 18.00
N SER A 21 -10.45 20.03 16.74
CA SER A 21 -10.71 18.99 15.75
C SER A 21 -9.77 19.25 14.58
N ALA A 22 -8.54 18.75 14.68
CA ALA A 22 -7.79 18.43 13.47
C ALA A 22 -8.62 17.37 12.74
N SER A 23 -9.28 17.77 11.66
CA SER A 23 -9.90 16.84 10.75
C SER A 23 -8.84 15.81 10.33
N PRO A 24 -9.15 14.50 10.31
CA PRO A 24 -8.23 13.53 9.73
C PRO A 24 -7.99 13.98 8.29
N LEU A 25 -6.72 14.23 7.96
CA LEU A 25 -6.29 14.50 6.59
C LEU A 25 -6.84 13.39 5.71
N ASN A 26 -7.73 13.77 4.80
CA ASN A 26 -8.30 12.86 3.83
C ASN A 26 -7.14 12.30 3.00
N ASN A 27 -6.92 10.98 3.05
CA ASN A 27 -5.82 10.26 2.37
C ASN A 27 -6.02 10.19 0.84
N ASP A 28 -6.91 11.02 0.28
CA ASP A 28 -7.13 11.13 -1.15
C ASP A 28 -5.91 11.81 -1.78
N ALA A 29 -5.08 10.97 -2.39
CA ALA A 29 -4.10 11.28 -3.44
C ALA A 29 -3.50 12.70 -3.36
N ILE A 30 -2.39 12.83 -2.62
CA ILE A 30 -1.44 13.92 -2.83
C ILE A 30 -1.05 13.86 -4.31
N LEU A 31 -1.63 14.76 -5.12
CA LEU A 31 -1.35 14.91 -6.54
C LEU A 31 0.15 15.18 -6.70
N ARG A 32 0.88 14.11 -6.99
CA ARG A 32 2.31 14.12 -7.30
C ARG A 32 2.50 14.95 -8.57
N ARG A 33 3.38 15.95 -8.53
CA ARG A 33 3.82 16.68 -9.73
C ARG A 33 4.99 15.98 -10.43
N ASP A 34 5.34 14.76 -10.03
CA ASP A 34 6.27 13.97 -10.80
C ASP A 34 5.56 13.42 -12.05
N THR A 35 6.22 13.52 -13.20
CA THR A 35 5.72 13.01 -14.47
C THR A 35 5.84 11.48 -14.57
N TYR A 36 6.17 10.81 -13.47
CA TYR A 36 6.39 9.38 -13.44
C TYR A 36 5.06 8.64 -13.55
N GLN A 37 4.87 7.95 -14.67
CA GLN A 37 3.75 7.06 -14.89
C GLN A 37 4.25 5.63 -14.70
N PRO A 38 3.89 4.96 -13.58
CA PRO A 38 4.37 3.62 -13.31
C PRO A 38 3.86 2.65 -14.38
N LYS A 39 4.73 1.76 -14.83
CA LYS A 39 4.37 0.76 -15.83
C LYS A 39 3.49 -0.32 -15.20
N THR A 40 2.41 -0.68 -15.89
CA THR A 40 1.56 -1.81 -15.52
C THR A 40 1.74 -2.97 -16.50
N VAL A 41 1.68 -4.19 -15.99
CA VAL A 41 1.85 -5.44 -16.73
C VAL A 41 0.84 -6.46 -16.21
N ASN A 42 0.30 -7.28 -17.11
CA ASN A 42 -0.68 -8.30 -16.77
C ASN A 42 -0.02 -9.67 -16.89
N VAL A 43 -0.16 -10.48 -15.85
CA VAL A 43 0.32 -11.87 -15.81
C VAL A 43 -0.89 -12.79 -15.76
N THR A 44 -0.92 -13.79 -16.64
CA THR A 44 -2.01 -14.77 -16.65
C THR A 44 -1.64 -15.95 -15.78
N MET A 45 -2.47 -16.21 -14.78
CA MET A 45 -2.27 -17.25 -13.79
C MET A 45 -3.41 -18.28 -13.90
N LYS A 46 -3.14 -19.48 -13.39
CA LYS A 46 -4.09 -20.60 -13.42
C LYS A 46 -4.51 -20.99 -12.01
N GLY A 47 -5.81 -21.20 -11.85
CA GLY A 47 -6.44 -21.78 -10.68
C GLY A 47 -7.34 -22.96 -11.09
N LEU A 48 -7.92 -23.62 -10.10
CA LEU A 48 -8.70 -24.83 -10.31
C LEU A 48 -9.96 -24.77 -9.46
N TYR A 49 -11.13 -24.92 -10.09
CA TYR A 49 -12.35 -25.24 -9.37
C TYR A 49 -12.38 -26.74 -9.06
N LYS A 50 -12.47 -27.05 -7.77
CA LYS A 50 -12.65 -28.38 -7.23
C LYS A 50 -14.00 -28.48 -6.55
N TYR A 51 -14.43 -29.71 -6.33
CA TYR A 51 -15.72 -30.02 -5.70
C TYR A 51 -15.52 -30.93 -4.49
N SER A 52 -15.97 -30.47 -3.33
CA SER A 52 -15.96 -31.24 -2.09
C SER A 52 -17.37 -31.68 -1.73
N LEU A 53 -17.52 -32.91 -1.25
CA LEU A 53 -18.81 -33.46 -0.84
C LEU A 53 -19.33 -32.71 0.39
N LEU A 54 -20.49 -32.06 0.29
CA LEU A 54 -21.18 -31.45 1.43
C LEU A 54 -22.15 -32.43 2.08
N GLN A 55 -22.96 -33.10 1.25
CA GLN A 55 -24.05 -33.94 1.72
C GLN A 55 -24.53 -34.90 0.64
N GLU A 56 -24.97 -36.08 1.07
CA GLU A 56 -25.85 -36.94 0.29
C GLU A 56 -27.28 -36.83 0.86
N VAL A 57 -28.24 -36.61 -0.03
CA VAL A 57 -29.65 -36.50 0.34
C VAL A 57 -30.43 -37.59 -0.35
N HIS A 58 -31.08 -38.42 0.45
CA HIS A 58 -31.91 -39.52 -0.02
C HIS A 58 -33.39 -39.17 0.18
N ASN A 59 -34.16 -39.08 -0.90
CA ASN A 59 -35.59 -38.76 -0.86
C ASN A 59 -36.47 -39.93 -1.35
N PRO A 60 -36.62 -41.00 -0.56
CA PRO A 60 -37.34 -42.21 -0.99
C PRO A 60 -38.86 -42.02 -1.07
N ASN A 61 -39.42 -40.96 -0.48
CA ASN A 61 -40.85 -40.80 -0.27
C ASN A 61 -41.62 -40.27 -1.50
N ASN A 62 -40.95 -40.07 -2.64
CA ASN A 62 -41.56 -39.65 -3.90
C ASN A 62 -42.41 -38.35 -3.81
N THR A 63 -42.08 -37.48 -2.85
CA THR A 63 -42.65 -36.14 -2.67
C THR A 63 -41.56 -35.09 -2.87
N ASP A 64 -41.91 -33.90 -3.36
CA ASP A 64 -40.96 -32.79 -3.41
C ASP A 64 -40.55 -32.45 -1.97
N ALA A 65 -39.24 -32.40 -1.73
CA ALA A 65 -38.70 -32.12 -0.41
C ALA A 65 -37.79 -30.90 -0.50
N SER A 66 -37.99 -29.95 0.42
CA SER A 66 -37.07 -28.84 0.59
C SER A 66 -36.38 -28.97 1.95
N PHE A 67 -35.09 -28.63 1.98
CA PHE A 67 -34.35 -28.56 3.22
C PHE A 67 -33.42 -27.33 3.20
N GLU A 68 -33.12 -26.82 4.39
CA GLU A 68 -32.16 -25.74 4.55
C GLU A 68 -30.82 -26.30 5.02
N ARG A 69 -29.74 -25.66 4.56
CA ARG A 69 -28.40 -25.93 5.04
C ARG A 69 -27.61 -24.65 5.20
N THR A 70 -26.88 -24.56 6.29
CA THR A 70 -25.84 -23.54 6.46
C THR A 70 -24.58 -23.98 5.74
N ILE A 71 -24.06 -23.11 4.88
CA ILE A 71 -22.79 -23.31 4.16
C ILE A 71 -21.79 -22.29 4.69
N ASP A 72 -20.66 -22.79 5.14
CA ASP A 72 -19.54 -21.97 5.57
C ASP A 72 -18.66 -21.65 4.37
N THR A 73 -18.75 -20.41 3.92
CA THR A 73 -17.82 -19.85 2.96
C THR A 73 -16.59 -19.32 3.67
N SER A 74 -15.43 -19.43 3.04
CA SER A 74 -14.19 -18.88 3.57
C SER A 74 -13.19 -18.59 2.47
N TYR A 75 -12.23 -17.73 2.77
CA TYR A 75 -11.00 -17.69 1.97
C TYR A 75 -9.79 -17.69 2.89
N GLU A 76 -8.70 -18.24 2.37
CA GLU A 76 -7.39 -18.27 2.98
C GLU A 76 -6.36 -17.91 1.91
N ILE A 77 -5.51 -16.94 2.23
CA ILE A 77 -4.45 -16.47 1.34
C ILE A 77 -3.12 -16.55 2.08
N THR A 78 -2.17 -17.30 1.52
CA THR A 78 -0.76 -17.33 1.96
C THR A 78 0.06 -16.47 1.00
N ARG A 79 0.43 -15.27 1.45
CA ARG A 79 1.02 -14.23 0.60
C ARG A 79 2.35 -14.64 0.01
N SER A 80 3.26 -15.21 0.80
CA SER A 80 4.57 -15.62 0.30
C SER A 80 4.45 -16.62 -0.86
N THR A 81 3.58 -17.63 -0.71
CA THR A 81 3.30 -18.62 -1.75
C THR A 81 2.72 -17.98 -3.01
N PHE A 82 1.78 -17.05 -2.86
CA PHE A 82 1.21 -16.34 -4.01
C PHE A 82 2.26 -15.47 -4.73
N LEU A 83 3.06 -14.71 -3.99
CA LEU A 83 4.10 -13.83 -4.52
C LEU A 83 5.23 -14.60 -5.19
N GLU A 84 5.68 -15.70 -4.61
CA GLU A 84 6.69 -16.58 -5.17
C GLU A 84 6.23 -17.16 -6.52
N HIS A 85 5.02 -17.71 -6.54
CA HIS A 85 4.46 -18.26 -7.77
C HIS A 85 4.21 -17.18 -8.83
N THR A 86 3.69 -16.01 -8.43
CA THR A 86 3.52 -14.87 -9.35
C THR A 86 4.87 -14.43 -9.92
N SER A 87 5.93 -14.38 -9.11
CA SER A 87 7.29 -14.07 -9.58
C SER A 87 7.81 -15.10 -10.56
N SER A 88 7.55 -16.39 -10.33
CA SER A 88 7.92 -17.48 -11.25
C SER A 88 7.21 -17.36 -12.60
N GLU A 89 5.90 -17.11 -12.61
CA GLU A 89 5.13 -16.94 -13.85
C GLU A 89 5.55 -15.66 -14.58
N THR A 90 5.74 -14.56 -13.85
CA THR A 90 6.22 -13.29 -14.42
C THR A 90 7.58 -13.47 -15.10
N LYS A 91 8.50 -14.22 -14.49
CA LYS A 91 9.79 -14.57 -15.11
C LYS A 91 9.59 -15.41 -16.36
N THR A 92 8.70 -16.38 -16.35
CA THR A 92 8.45 -17.21 -17.53
C THR A 92 7.85 -16.39 -18.68
N GLU A 93 6.90 -15.51 -18.40
CA GLU A 93 6.30 -14.61 -19.39
C GLU A 93 7.31 -13.61 -19.95
N SER A 94 8.19 -13.04 -19.11
CA SER A 94 9.21 -12.07 -19.55
C SER A 94 10.25 -12.64 -20.52
N HIS A 95 10.52 -13.95 -20.46
CA HIS A 95 11.43 -14.62 -21.39
C HIS A 95 10.75 -15.02 -22.71
N THR A 96 9.44 -15.30 -22.66
CA THR A 96 8.69 -15.84 -23.80
C THR A 96 8.05 -14.76 -24.65
N THR A 97 7.73 -13.63 -24.03
CA THR A 97 7.10 -12.49 -24.66
C THR A 97 7.95 -11.27 -24.34
N ASN A 98 8.24 -10.39 -25.32
CA ASN A 98 8.85 -9.07 -25.06
C ASN A 98 7.87 -8.14 -24.29
N VAL A 99 7.10 -8.69 -23.35
CA VAL A 99 6.28 -7.94 -22.41
C VAL A 99 7.26 -7.17 -21.54
N GLY A 100 6.93 -5.90 -21.32
CA GLY A 100 7.85 -4.86 -20.89
C GLY A 100 8.37 -4.96 -19.45
N PHE A 101 8.80 -6.13 -19.03
CA PHE A 101 9.49 -6.37 -17.78
C PHE A 101 10.94 -5.92 -17.89
N GLU A 102 11.45 -5.29 -16.84
CA GLU A 102 12.87 -4.98 -16.71
C GLU A 102 13.51 -5.99 -15.73
N ALA A 103 14.64 -6.57 -16.13
CA ALA A 103 15.39 -7.49 -15.26
C ALA A 103 15.84 -6.78 -13.96
N GLY A 104 15.59 -7.41 -12.81
CA GLY A 104 15.89 -6.86 -11.49
C GLY A 104 14.87 -5.83 -10.98
N ALA A 105 13.86 -5.46 -11.78
CA ALA A 105 12.79 -4.59 -11.33
C ALA A 105 11.83 -5.33 -10.38
N SER A 106 11.10 -4.57 -9.58
CA SER A 106 10.08 -5.09 -8.69
C SER A 106 8.72 -4.48 -8.97
N TYR A 107 7.69 -5.27 -8.69
CA TYR A 107 6.31 -4.91 -8.97
C TYR A 107 5.43 -5.19 -7.75
N GLY A 108 4.48 -4.32 -7.49
CA GLY A 108 3.39 -4.54 -6.55
C GLY A 108 2.16 -5.09 -7.26
N ILE A 109 1.35 -5.87 -6.54
CA ILE A 109 0.06 -6.34 -7.05
C ILE A 109 -0.96 -5.22 -6.91
N VAL A 110 -1.59 -4.82 -8.02
CA VAL A 110 -2.65 -3.79 -8.01
C VAL A 110 -4.03 -4.37 -8.27
N GLU A 111 -4.14 -5.51 -8.93
CA GLU A 111 -5.42 -6.16 -9.19
C GLU A 111 -5.21 -7.66 -9.40
N ALA A 112 -6.18 -8.48 -9.00
CA ALA A 112 -6.34 -9.84 -9.46
C ALA A 112 -7.81 -10.03 -9.86
N LYS A 113 -8.07 -10.64 -11.01
CA LYS A 113 -9.42 -10.83 -11.54
C LYS A 113 -9.55 -12.11 -12.35
N VAL A 114 -10.65 -12.80 -12.22
CA VAL A 114 -10.94 -13.98 -13.07
C VAL A 114 -11.35 -13.52 -14.46
N SER A 115 -11.06 -14.33 -15.48
CA SER A 115 -11.56 -14.09 -16.84
C SER A 115 -13.10 -13.98 -16.88
N ALA A 116 -13.61 -13.05 -17.71
CA ALA A 116 -15.03 -12.67 -17.77
C ALA A 116 -16.01 -13.80 -18.15
N SER A 117 -15.50 -14.93 -18.64
CA SER A 117 -16.29 -16.12 -18.99
C SER A 117 -16.61 -17.03 -17.81
N SER A 118 -16.08 -16.76 -16.60
CA SER A 118 -16.31 -17.58 -15.41
C SER A 118 -17.27 -16.90 -14.45
N GLU A 119 -18.26 -17.64 -13.94
CA GLU A 119 -19.10 -17.18 -12.84
C GLU A 119 -18.24 -17.00 -11.57
N THR A 120 -17.91 -15.75 -11.21
CA THR A 120 -17.16 -15.46 -9.98
C THR A 120 -18.09 -15.36 -8.78
N SER A 121 -17.69 -15.98 -7.68
CA SER A 121 -18.36 -15.76 -6.39
C SER A 121 -17.83 -14.50 -5.74
N SER A 122 -18.67 -13.81 -4.97
CA SER A 122 -18.24 -12.61 -4.22
C SER A 122 -17.08 -12.89 -3.27
N GLN A 123 -16.94 -14.12 -2.78
CA GLN A 123 -15.81 -14.53 -1.93
C GLN A 123 -14.49 -14.55 -2.70
N LEU A 124 -14.51 -14.93 -3.97
CA LEU A 124 -13.32 -14.91 -4.81
C LEU A 124 -12.89 -13.47 -5.10
N GLU A 125 -13.84 -12.59 -5.42
CA GLU A 125 -13.58 -11.15 -5.58
C GLU A 125 -13.06 -10.52 -4.29
N THR A 126 -13.60 -10.94 -3.14
CA THR A 126 -13.13 -10.48 -1.82
C THR A 126 -11.70 -10.96 -1.56
N ALA A 127 -11.41 -12.22 -1.85
CA ALA A 127 -10.05 -12.78 -1.72
C ALA A 127 -9.06 -12.02 -2.60
N PHE A 128 -9.39 -11.77 -3.87
CA PHE A 128 -8.54 -11.02 -4.79
C PHE A 128 -8.36 -9.56 -4.38
N SER A 129 -9.42 -8.90 -3.90
CA SER A 129 -9.32 -7.55 -3.33
C SER A 129 -8.40 -7.52 -2.10
N SER A 130 -8.40 -8.58 -1.29
CA SER A 130 -7.51 -8.70 -0.14
C SER A 130 -6.02 -8.79 -0.52
N LEU A 131 -5.67 -9.22 -1.73
CA LEU A 131 -4.28 -9.22 -2.23
C LEU A 131 -3.72 -7.80 -2.39
N GLN A 132 -4.57 -6.84 -2.77
CA GLN A 132 -4.18 -5.43 -2.97
C GLN A 132 -3.79 -4.73 -1.67
N ARG A 133 -4.31 -5.22 -0.53
CA ARG A 133 -4.04 -4.59 0.77
C ARG A 133 -2.56 -4.71 1.07
N ILE A 134 -1.87 -3.59 1.32
CA ILE A 134 -0.54 -3.59 1.91
C ILE A 134 -0.71 -4.13 3.33
N SER A 135 -0.41 -5.42 3.53
CA SER A 135 -0.50 -6.10 4.82
C SER A 135 0.75 -6.93 5.02
N THR A 136 1.27 -6.91 6.24
CA THR A 136 2.37 -7.78 6.70
C THR A 136 1.86 -9.13 7.19
N GLU A 137 0.54 -9.36 7.19
CA GLU A 137 -0.03 -10.65 7.56
C GLU A 137 0.27 -11.69 6.48
N GLU A 138 1.05 -12.70 6.85
CA GLU A 138 1.41 -13.81 5.94
C GLU A 138 0.17 -14.59 5.50
N THR A 139 -0.77 -14.82 6.42
CA THR A 139 -2.01 -15.54 6.16
C THR A 139 -3.22 -14.67 6.47
N ILE A 140 -4.05 -14.42 5.46
CA ILE A 140 -5.34 -13.74 5.62
C ILE A 140 -6.44 -14.77 5.55
N LYS A 141 -7.33 -14.79 6.55
CA LYS A 141 -8.46 -15.71 6.61
C LYS A 141 -9.75 -15.01 7.01
N GLU A 142 -10.83 -15.33 6.31
CA GLU A 142 -12.18 -14.89 6.66
C GLU A 142 -13.16 -16.04 6.46
N THR A 143 -14.14 -16.15 7.36
CA THR A 143 -15.21 -17.17 7.29
C THR A 143 -16.57 -16.50 7.46
N LYS A 144 -17.54 -16.91 6.65
CA LYS A 144 -18.95 -16.47 6.71
C LYS A 144 -19.88 -17.65 6.48
N SER A 145 -20.94 -17.73 7.26
CA SER A 145 -21.97 -18.76 7.12
C SER A 145 -23.21 -18.20 6.42
N THR A 146 -23.73 -18.89 5.40
CA THR A 146 -24.97 -18.52 4.70
C THR A 146 -25.94 -19.69 4.68
N LYS A 147 -27.21 -19.44 5.01
CA LYS A 147 -28.26 -20.44 4.83
C LYS A 147 -28.71 -20.50 3.38
N GLN A 148 -28.78 -21.70 2.83
CA GLN A 148 -29.31 -21.97 1.50
C GLN A 148 -30.44 -22.99 1.59
N SER A 149 -31.49 -22.77 0.79
CA SER A 149 -32.60 -23.70 0.64
C SER A 149 -32.43 -24.49 -0.64
N PHE A 150 -32.59 -25.80 -0.55
CA PHE A 150 -32.50 -26.73 -1.66
C PHE A 150 -33.85 -27.39 -1.85
N THR A 151 -34.26 -27.57 -3.10
CA THR A 151 -35.44 -28.37 -3.45
C THR A 151 -34.99 -29.60 -4.23
N ILE A 152 -35.42 -30.76 -3.77
CA ILE A 152 -35.07 -32.07 -4.32
C ILE A 152 -36.31 -32.71 -4.92
N GLY A 153 -36.13 -33.25 -6.13
CA GLY A 153 -37.15 -34.01 -6.84
C GLY A 153 -37.50 -35.35 -6.19
N LYS A 154 -38.58 -35.95 -6.66
CA LYS A 154 -39.18 -37.18 -6.15
C LYS A 154 -38.34 -38.41 -6.50
N GLY A 155 -38.07 -39.28 -5.52
CA GLY A 155 -37.50 -40.62 -5.74
C GLY A 155 -36.00 -40.66 -6.04
N ASP A 156 -35.32 -39.51 -5.96
CA ASP A 156 -33.92 -39.37 -6.32
C ASP A 156 -33.00 -39.39 -5.10
N THR A 157 -31.75 -39.79 -5.34
CA THR A 157 -30.62 -39.52 -4.45
C THR A 157 -29.77 -38.44 -5.09
N TYR A 158 -29.56 -37.33 -4.37
CA TYR A 158 -28.72 -36.24 -4.82
C TYR A 158 -27.50 -36.12 -3.95
N THR A 159 -26.36 -35.92 -4.59
CA THR A 159 -25.13 -35.55 -3.92
C THR A 159 -24.86 -34.08 -4.17
N ILE A 160 -24.64 -33.34 -3.09
CA ILE A 160 -24.41 -31.91 -3.11
C ILE A 160 -22.94 -31.65 -2.86
N TYR A 161 -22.34 -30.90 -3.77
CA TYR A 161 -20.93 -30.54 -3.71
C TYR A 161 -20.78 -29.03 -3.54
N GLU A 162 -19.84 -28.64 -2.69
CA GLU A 162 -19.33 -27.26 -2.61
C GLU A 162 -18.29 -27.04 -3.69
N ARG A 163 -18.36 -25.90 -4.38
CA ARG A 163 -17.31 -25.45 -5.29
C ARG A 163 -16.23 -24.71 -4.49
N ILE A 164 -14.99 -25.17 -4.64
CA ILE A 164 -13.80 -24.61 -4.00
C ILE A 164 -12.86 -24.12 -5.11
N PHE A 165 -12.37 -22.88 -5.02
CA PHE A 165 -11.30 -22.38 -5.88
C PHE A 165 -9.96 -22.55 -5.19
N THR A 166 -9.00 -23.18 -5.88
CA THR A 166 -7.63 -23.30 -5.40
C THR A 166 -6.66 -22.74 -6.44
N ALA A 167 -5.75 -21.89 -5.99
CA ALA A 167 -4.60 -21.41 -6.76
C ALA A 167 -3.38 -21.34 -5.82
N PRO A 168 -2.15 -21.13 -6.35
CA PRO A 168 -0.97 -20.98 -5.51
C PRO A 168 -1.16 -19.93 -4.41
N GLY A 169 -1.11 -20.35 -3.14
CA GLY A 169 -1.34 -19.46 -2.00
C GLY A 169 -2.77 -18.94 -1.84
N ILE A 170 -3.76 -19.46 -2.57
CA ILE A 170 -5.17 -19.04 -2.46
C ILE A 170 -6.07 -20.27 -2.35
N ASN A 171 -6.91 -20.28 -1.33
CA ASN A 171 -7.98 -21.27 -1.17
C ASN A 171 -9.29 -20.57 -0.83
N VAL A 172 -10.34 -20.76 -1.65
CA VAL A 172 -11.64 -20.10 -1.47
C VAL A 172 -12.77 -21.12 -1.50
N HIS A 173 -13.43 -21.27 -0.37
CA HIS A 173 -14.71 -21.96 -0.22
C HIS A 173 -15.84 -21.01 -0.62
N THR A 174 -16.53 -21.33 -1.72
CA THR A 174 -17.56 -20.46 -2.29
C THR A 174 -18.95 -20.86 -1.81
N ASN A 175 -19.92 -19.94 -1.92
CA ASN A 175 -21.33 -20.30 -1.71
C ASN A 175 -21.94 -21.04 -2.92
N ALA A 176 -21.17 -21.30 -3.98
CA ALA A 176 -21.66 -22.00 -5.14
C ALA A 176 -21.69 -23.50 -4.86
N VAL A 177 -22.85 -24.09 -5.12
CA VAL A 177 -23.15 -25.49 -4.87
C VAL A 177 -23.67 -26.13 -6.14
N VAL A 178 -23.27 -27.38 -6.36
CA VAL A 178 -23.75 -28.18 -7.49
C VAL A 178 -24.34 -29.46 -6.93
N ALA A 179 -25.58 -29.74 -7.31
CA ALA A 179 -26.27 -30.97 -6.96
C ALA A 179 -26.35 -31.88 -8.19
N GLY A 180 -26.09 -33.16 -8.00
CA GLY A 180 -26.21 -34.14 -9.08
C GLY A 180 -25.86 -35.56 -8.65
N PRO A 181 -26.11 -36.56 -9.52
CA PRO A 181 -25.81 -37.95 -9.23
C PRO A 181 -24.31 -38.28 -9.30
N ASN A 182 -23.50 -37.39 -9.89
CA ASN A 182 -22.06 -37.59 -10.09
C ASN A 182 -21.28 -36.35 -9.61
N LYS A 183 -20.06 -36.58 -9.11
CA LYS A 183 -19.13 -35.51 -8.78
C LYS A 183 -18.81 -34.67 -10.03
N PRO A 184 -18.96 -33.33 -9.98
CA PRO A 184 -18.58 -32.48 -11.09
C PRO A 184 -17.08 -32.58 -11.39
N LYS A 185 -16.72 -32.44 -12.66
CA LYS A 185 -15.32 -32.43 -13.09
C LYS A 185 -14.63 -31.16 -12.62
N GLU A 186 -13.37 -31.29 -12.24
CA GLU A 186 -12.53 -30.14 -11.95
C GLU A 186 -12.32 -29.31 -13.23
N THR A 187 -12.29 -27.99 -13.08
CA THR A 187 -12.19 -27.06 -14.21
C THR A 187 -11.07 -26.07 -13.95
N GLU A 188 -10.10 -26.01 -14.86
CA GLU A 188 -9.04 -25.00 -14.83
C GLU A 188 -9.63 -23.63 -15.19
N ILE A 189 -9.21 -22.62 -14.46
CA ILE A 189 -9.70 -21.25 -14.58
C ILE A 189 -8.51 -20.30 -14.67
N GLU A 190 -8.51 -19.47 -15.71
CA GLU A 190 -7.54 -18.41 -15.85
C GLU A 190 -7.99 -17.16 -15.08
N TYR A 191 -7.04 -16.56 -14.37
CA TYR A 191 -7.18 -15.27 -13.74
C TYR A 191 -5.98 -14.40 -14.08
N THR A 192 -6.20 -13.11 -14.23
CA THR A 192 -5.16 -12.13 -14.53
C THR A 192 -4.76 -11.41 -13.26
N VAL A 193 -3.45 -11.31 -13.03
CA VAL A 193 -2.86 -10.47 -12.00
C VAL A 193 -2.25 -9.25 -12.67
N THR A 194 -2.75 -8.07 -12.35
CA THR A 194 -2.15 -6.82 -12.81
C THR A 194 -1.11 -6.37 -11.79
N LEU A 195 0.11 -6.23 -12.28
CA LEU A 195 1.27 -5.78 -11.55
C LEU A 195 1.59 -4.35 -11.96
N GLN A 196 2.06 -3.56 -11.00
CA GLN A 196 2.53 -2.19 -11.22
C GLN A 196 3.97 -2.07 -10.75
N GLU A 197 4.82 -1.44 -11.55
CA GLU A 197 6.21 -1.18 -11.19
C GLU A 197 6.29 -0.40 -9.88
N ASN A 198 7.10 -0.92 -8.95
CA ASN A 198 7.42 -0.21 -7.72
C ASN A 198 8.46 0.86 -8.00
N ARG A 199 8.44 1.90 -7.18
CA ARG A 199 9.42 2.97 -7.21
C ARG A 199 10.00 3.17 -5.82
N PHE A 200 11.32 3.10 -5.74
CA PHE A 200 12.09 3.28 -4.52
C PHE A 200 13.09 4.42 -4.65
N LEU A 201 13.38 5.09 -3.55
CA LEU A 201 14.44 6.07 -3.49
C LEU A 201 15.77 5.36 -3.69
N LYS A 202 16.58 5.83 -4.64
CA LYS A 202 17.95 5.36 -4.90
C LYS A 202 18.98 6.32 -4.33
N ASP A 203 18.74 7.61 -4.50
CA ASP A 203 19.69 8.67 -4.15
C ASP A 203 18.95 10.02 -4.04
N ILE A 204 19.62 11.05 -3.53
CA ILE A 204 19.12 12.43 -3.47
C ILE A 204 20.19 13.36 -4.00
N LYS A 205 19.89 14.04 -5.10
CA LYS A 205 20.75 15.09 -5.66
C LYS A 205 20.49 16.42 -4.98
N VAL A 206 21.54 17.20 -4.78
CA VAL A 206 21.42 18.58 -4.31
C VAL A 206 21.48 19.51 -5.51
N GLN A 207 20.58 20.48 -5.57
CA GLN A 207 20.58 21.49 -6.60
C GLN A 207 20.61 22.89 -6.00
N TYR A 208 21.60 23.66 -6.44
CA TYR A 208 21.78 25.05 -6.03
C TYR A 208 21.06 26.01 -6.98
N GLY A 209 20.55 27.11 -6.44
CA GLY A 209 20.03 28.24 -7.21
C GLY A 209 20.40 29.58 -6.61
N ASP A 210 20.27 30.61 -7.44
CA ASP A 210 20.53 32.01 -7.05
C ASP A 210 19.27 32.75 -6.58
N ASN A 211 18.08 32.19 -6.84
CA ASN A 211 16.80 32.77 -6.43
C ASN A 211 15.74 31.67 -6.25
N GLU A 212 14.64 32.00 -5.56
CA GLU A 212 13.56 31.06 -5.22
C GLU A 212 12.77 30.48 -6.41
N PHE A 213 12.97 30.99 -7.63
CA PHE A 213 12.30 30.53 -8.85
C PHE A 213 13.12 29.48 -9.59
N SER A 214 14.37 29.24 -9.18
CA SER A 214 15.21 28.17 -9.72
C SER A 214 14.89 26.79 -9.15
N GLU A 215 13.81 26.65 -8.37
CA GLU A 215 13.39 25.38 -7.78
C GLU A 215 13.07 24.36 -8.88
N PRO A 216 13.71 23.16 -8.85
CA PRO A 216 13.39 22.08 -9.77
C PRO A 216 11.94 21.61 -9.62
N GLN A 217 11.34 21.22 -10.74
CA GLN A 217 9.95 20.75 -10.75
C GLN A 217 9.75 19.51 -9.88
N ASP A 218 10.74 18.62 -9.87
CA ASP A 218 10.77 17.34 -9.16
C ASP A 218 11.44 17.42 -7.78
N ALA A 219 11.75 18.62 -7.29
CA ALA A 219 12.31 18.79 -5.95
C ALA A 219 11.38 18.23 -4.86
N ILE A 220 11.97 17.59 -3.85
CA ILE A 220 11.30 17.14 -2.62
C ILE A 220 10.61 18.36 -2.00
N LYS A 221 9.31 18.25 -1.76
CA LYS A 221 8.50 19.35 -1.21
C LYS A 221 8.39 19.25 0.31
N LEU A 222 8.01 20.35 0.94
CA LEU A 222 7.58 20.32 2.32
C LEU A 222 6.28 19.52 2.44
N VAL A 223 6.04 18.92 3.61
CA VAL A 223 4.72 18.39 3.96
C VAL A 223 3.67 19.49 3.70
N GLY A 224 2.62 19.16 2.94
CA GLY A 224 1.66 20.13 2.43
C GLY A 224 2.02 20.78 1.08
N ASN A 225 3.02 20.24 0.36
CA ASN A 225 3.41 20.62 -1.00
C ASN A 225 3.98 22.05 -1.16
N ALA A 226 4.50 22.66 -0.10
CA ALA A 226 5.16 23.97 -0.18
C ALA A 226 6.61 23.85 -0.68
N LYS A 227 7.16 24.96 -1.21
CA LYS A 227 8.56 25.06 -1.65
C LYS A 227 9.52 24.74 -0.51
N ALA A 228 10.56 23.98 -0.80
CA ALA A 228 11.42 23.39 0.23
C ALA A 228 12.89 23.80 0.12
N ASP A 229 13.16 25.09 -0.02
CA ASP A 229 14.54 25.60 0.08
C ASP A 229 15.12 25.26 1.46
N VAL A 230 16.15 24.43 1.50
CA VAL A 230 16.83 23.95 2.72
C VAL A 230 17.47 25.12 3.47
N ASN A 231 17.98 26.13 2.76
CA ASN A 231 18.67 27.29 3.33
C ASN A 231 17.75 28.45 3.72
N LYS A 232 16.43 28.27 3.65
CA LYS A 232 15.45 29.32 3.96
C LYS A 232 15.76 29.99 5.31
N GLY A 233 15.97 31.31 5.28
CA GLY A 233 16.24 32.14 6.47
C GLY A 233 17.71 32.26 6.87
N PHE A 234 18.63 31.55 6.21
CA PHE A 234 20.06 31.59 6.53
C PHE A 234 20.92 32.37 5.51
N GLY A 235 20.33 32.84 4.41
CA GLY A 235 21.06 33.45 3.29
C GLY A 235 21.85 32.43 2.47
N GLY A 236 22.79 32.91 1.65
CA GLY A 236 23.58 32.04 0.78
C GLY A 236 22.83 31.61 -0.49
N LYS A 237 23.13 30.39 -0.97
CA LYS A 237 22.44 29.80 -2.12
C LYS A 237 21.09 29.22 -1.68
N TYR A 238 20.13 29.22 -2.60
CA TYR A 238 18.93 28.40 -2.47
C TYR A 238 19.32 26.94 -2.73
N VAL A 239 18.83 26.03 -1.91
CA VAL A 239 19.23 24.62 -1.95
C VAL A 239 17.98 23.76 -1.98
N TRP A 240 17.81 22.96 -3.03
CA TRP A 240 16.74 21.96 -3.13
C TRP A 240 17.29 20.55 -3.22
N LEU A 241 16.48 19.62 -2.77
CA LEU A 241 16.77 18.20 -2.85
C LEU A 241 15.93 17.60 -3.97
N VAL A 242 16.55 16.83 -4.86
CA VAL A 242 15.90 16.20 -6.00
C VAL A 242 16.05 14.68 -5.84
N PRO A 243 14.95 13.93 -5.66
CA PRO A 243 15.04 12.50 -5.44
C PRO A 243 15.35 11.76 -6.74
N VAL A 244 16.30 10.83 -6.66
CA VAL A 244 16.60 9.87 -7.72
C VAL A 244 15.92 8.56 -7.36
N TRP A 245 15.18 8.00 -8.31
CA TRP A 245 14.37 6.81 -8.07
C TRP A 245 14.88 5.61 -8.87
N THR A 246 14.57 4.41 -8.40
CA THR A 246 14.84 3.12 -9.02
C THR A 246 13.65 2.19 -8.85
N ASN A 247 13.51 1.20 -9.72
CA ASN A 247 12.56 0.09 -9.59
C ASN A 247 13.23 -1.18 -9.03
N LYS A 248 14.56 -1.15 -8.83
CA LYS A 248 15.38 -2.28 -8.38
C LYS A 248 15.54 -2.26 -6.87
N VAL A 249 15.13 -3.34 -6.22
CA VAL A 249 15.22 -3.49 -4.76
C VAL A 249 16.68 -3.42 -4.27
N SER A 250 17.62 -3.94 -5.07
CA SER A 250 19.06 -3.93 -4.75
C SER A 250 19.71 -2.54 -4.78
N GLU A 251 19.05 -1.56 -5.40
CA GLU A 251 19.52 -0.17 -5.43
C GLU A 251 18.71 0.73 -4.47
N ALA A 252 17.69 0.17 -3.82
CA ALA A 252 16.73 0.93 -3.03
C ALA A 252 17.28 1.25 -1.63
N CYS A 253 17.20 2.52 -1.26
CA CYS A 253 17.52 2.99 0.08
C CYS A 253 16.48 2.53 1.10
N SER A 254 16.95 2.25 2.29
CA SER A 254 16.12 1.99 3.48
C SER A 254 16.25 3.10 4.53
N ASN A 255 17.25 3.97 4.40
CA ASN A 255 17.51 5.08 5.32
C ASN A 255 18.22 6.24 4.59
N VAL A 256 18.18 7.44 5.17
CA VAL A 256 18.96 8.60 4.75
C VAL A 256 19.66 9.19 5.98
N GLY A 257 20.97 9.06 6.04
CA GLY A 257 21.81 9.66 7.09
C GLY A 257 22.17 11.11 6.79
N ILE A 258 22.46 11.88 7.85
CA ILE A 258 23.01 13.23 7.73
C ILE A 258 24.34 13.29 8.47
N VAL A 259 25.35 13.90 7.82
CA VAL A 259 26.63 14.19 8.46
C VAL A 259 26.82 15.70 8.50
N ILE A 260 27.16 16.22 9.68
CA ILE A 260 27.43 17.64 9.91
C ILE A 260 28.84 17.80 10.48
N GLN A 261 29.75 18.39 9.72
CA GLN A 261 31.18 18.41 10.05
C GLN A 261 31.88 19.69 9.62
N LYS A 262 33.13 19.88 10.07
CA LYS A 262 33.90 21.10 9.78
C LYS A 262 34.54 21.07 8.40
N ASP A 263 34.85 19.88 7.89
CA ASP A 263 35.61 19.70 6.67
C ASP A 263 34.69 19.27 5.53
N VAL A 264 35.01 19.69 4.31
CA VAL A 264 34.29 19.25 3.11
C VAL A 264 34.50 17.74 2.91
N VAL A 265 33.47 17.05 2.40
CA VAL A 265 33.61 15.68 1.92
C VAL A 265 33.69 15.73 0.41
N GLU A 266 34.79 15.21 -0.16
CA GLU A 266 34.96 15.18 -1.61
C GLU A 266 33.81 14.39 -2.27
N GLY A 267 33.33 14.89 -3.41
CA GLY A 267 32.23 14.28 -4.16
C GLY A 267 30.84 14.45 -3.54
N HIS A 268 30.69 15.24 -2.47
CA HIS A 268 29.40 15.49 -1.83
C HIS A 268 29.04 16.97 -1.84
N ASP A 269 27.74 17.23 -2.06
CA ASP A 269 27.18 18.56 -2.10
C ASP A 269 26.80 19.07 -0.71
N ASP A 270 27.22 20.29 -0.39
CA ASP A 270 26.94 20.94 0.89
C ASP A 270 25.53 21.56 0.92
N LEU A 271 24.69 21.06 1.82
CA LEU A 271 23.35 21.61 2.04
C LEU A 271 23.36 23.03 2.63
N ALA A 272 24.49 23.51 3.15
CA ALA A 272 24.66 24.86 3.69
C ALA A 272 25.39 25.82 2.73
N ALA A 273 25.44 25.49 1.43
CA ALA A 273 26.20 26.24 0.42
C ALA A 273 25.96 27.77 0.50
N GLY A 274 27.03 28.52 0.73
CA GLY A 274 27.02 29.99 0.80
C GLY A 274 26.41 30.60 2.07
N ALA A 275 25.82 29.81 2.96
CA ALA A 275 25.23 30.29 4.21
C ALA A 275 26.21 30.23 5.40
N GLY A 276 27.37 29.60 5.20
CA GLY A 276 28.43 29.45 6.20
C GLY A 276 28.12 28.42 7.29
N GLY A 277 29.07 28.26 8.22
CA GLY A 277 29.01 27.26 9.29
C GLY A 277 29.60 25.90 8.88
N LYS A 278 29.21 24.85 9.59
CA LYS A 278 29.61 23.46 9.29
C LYS A 278 28.99 22.99 7.98
N PHE A 279 29.71 22.17 7.21
CA PHE A 279 29.18 21.48 6.04
C PHE A 279 28.18 20.41 6.45
N ARG A 280 27.22 20.14 5.56
CA ARG A 280 26.11 19.20 5.78
C ARG A 280 25.89 18.36 4.54
N PHE A 281 25.82 17.05 4.71
CA PHE A 281 25.71 16.10 3.60
C PHE A 281 24.62 15.07 3.88
N LEU A 282 23.89 14.66 2.84
CA LEU A 282 22.98 13.52 2.87
C LEU A 282 23.70 12.26 2.42
N PHE A 283 23.38 11.15 3.08
CA PHE A 283 23.86 9.82 2.71
C PHE A 283 22.67 8.88 2.61
N PRO A 284 22.04 8.74 1.43
CA PRO A 284 21.11 7.65 1.16
C PRO A 284 21.81 6.30 1.34
N GLN A 285 21.19 5.39 2.10
CA GLN A 285 21.80 4.12 2.51
C GLN A 285 21.02 2.94 1.95
N VAL A 286 21.68 2.16 1.10
CA VAL A 286 21.23 0.83 0.67
C VAL A 286 21.66 -0.17 1.74
N GLN A 287 20.69 -0.81 2.41
CA GLN A 287 20.94 -1.88 3.38
C GLN A 287 20.29 -3.16 2.89
N ASP A 288 21.09 -4.12 2.44
CA ASP A 288 20.61 -5.36 1.81
C ASP A 288 19.78 -6.22 2.78
N ASN A 289 20.08 -6.16 4.07
CA ASN A 289 19.39 -6.89 5.13
C ASN A 289 18.12 -6.20 5.65
N ASN A 290 17.72 -5.07 5.06
CA ASN A 290 16.53 -4.34 5.45
C ASN A 290 15.49 -4.41 4.33
N SER A 291 14.39 -5.13 4.57
CA SER A 291 13.31 -5.30 3.60
C SER A 291 12.46 -4.02 3.43
N ASN A 292 12.52 -3.07 4.36
CA ASN A 292 11.77 -1.82 4.27
C ASN A 292 12.50 -0.81 3.36
N LYS A 293 11.98 -0.62 2.14
CA LYS A 293 12.54 0.31 1.14
C LYS A 293 11.73 1.59 1.04
N ILE A 294 12.41 2.72 0.91
CA ILE A 294 11.80 4.05 0.86
C ILE A 294 11.03 4.24 -0.44
N THR A 295 9.73 4.57 -0.36
CA THR A 295 8.82 4.76 -1.51
C THR A 295 8.31 6.19 -1.65
N ASP A 296 8.46 7.00 -0.62
CA ASP A 296 8.02 8.40 -0.58
C ASP A 296 8.93 9.20 0.35
N ILE A 297 9.17 10.47 0.01
CA ILE A 297 10.03 11.36 0.78
C ILE A 297 9.52 12.79 0.75
N GLN A 298 9.51 13.45 1.90
CA GLN A 298 9.10 14.85 2.07
C GLN A 298 10.00 15.56 3.07
N LEU A 299 10.08 16.88 2.99
CA LEU A 299 10.73 17.70 4.01
C LEU A 299 9.71 18.17 5.04
N TYR A 300 10.11 18.25 6.31
CA TYR A 300 9.30 18.83 7.37
C TYR A 300 10.07 19.92 8.08
N ARG A 301 9.50 21.13 8.12
CA ARG A 301 10.07 22.31 8.76
C ARG A 301 9.17 22.76 9.90
N SER A 302 9.77 23.05 11.05
CA SER A 302 9.03 23.41 12.26
C SER A 302 9.87 24.31 13.17
N SER A 303 9.22 25.15 13.97
CA SER A 303 9.86 25.92 15.05
C SER A 303 10.36 25.03 16.18
N ASP A 304 9.75 23.85 16.32
CA ASP A 304 10.03 22.88 17.37
C ASP A 304 10.47 21.55 16.78
N GLY A 305 11.26 20.79 17.54
CA GLY A 305 11.73 19.47 17.12
C GLY A 305 10.59 18.48 16.89
N LEU A 306 10.80 17.54 15.96
CA LEU A 306 9.81 16.52 15.63
C LEU A 306 9.94 15.28 16.54
N THR A 307 8.81 14.80 17.06
CA THR A 307 8.74 13.56 17.87
C THR A 307 8.29 12.37 17.03
N ALA A 308 8.62 11.16 17.49
CA ALA A 308 8.19 9.92 16.82
C ALA A 308 6.66 9.75 16.78
N ASP A 309 5.94 10.22 17.80
CA ASP A 309 4.47 10.18 17.82
C ASP A 309 3.86 11.12 16.76
N ALA A 310 4.40 12.33 16.62
CA ALA A 310 3.99 13.26 15.58
C ALA A 310 4.30 12.71 14.17
N LEU A 311 5.48 12.11 13.99
CA LEU A 311 5.88 11.45 12.73
C LEU A 311 4.86 10.37 12.32
N SER A 312 4.51 9.48 13.26
CA SER A 312 3.55 8.40 13.04
C SER A 312 2.15 8.93 12.71
N LYS A 313 1.68 9.97 13.41
CA LYS A 313 0.39 10.64 13.12
C LYS A 313 0.34 11.28 11.73
N MET A 314 1.49 11.66 11.18
CA MET A 314 1.62 12.16 9.81
C MET A 314 1.73 11.04 8.77
N GLY A 315 1.78 9.77 9.19
CA GLY A 315 1.83 8.61 8.31
C GLY A 315 3.21 8.31 7.72
N PHE A 316 4.29 8.80 8.34
CA PHE A 316 5.67 8.49 7.95
C PHE A 316 6.27 7.42 8.87
N GLN A 317 7.14 6.59 8.32
CA GLN A 317 7.79 5.47 9.02
C GLN A 317 9.22 5.78 9.44
N GLY A 318 9.85 6.81 8.87
CA GLY A 318 11.19 7.23 9.27
C GLY A 318 11.46 8.70 9.03
N MET A 319 12.50 9.20 9.68
CA MET A 319 12.99 10.55 9.55
C MET A 319 14.51 10.64 9.74
N SER A 320 15.12 11.64 9.13
CA SER A 320 16.53 11.97 9.33
C SER A 320 16.76 12.67 10.67
N ASP A 321 18.02 12.90 11.02
CA ASP A 321 18.36 13.92 12.02
C ASP A 321 17.97 15.35 11.54
N ASP A 322 18.05 16.33 12.44
CA ASP A 322 17.84 17.74 12.08
C ASP A 322 18.96 18.25 11.16
N ILE A 323 18.59 18.52 9.91
CA ILE A 323 19.45 19.12 8.88
C ILE A 323 19.97 20.49 9.34
N ASN A 324 19.13 21.27 10.03
CA ASN A 324 19.48 22.63 10.46
C ASN A 324 20.24 22.68 11.80
N LYS A 325 20.63 21.53 12.35
CA LYS A 325 21.28 21.43 13.65
C LYS A 325 22.47 22.39 13.75
N GLY A 326 22.42 23.24 14.77
CA GLY A 326 23.46 24.22 15.08
C GLY A 326 23.44 25.52 14.27
N ARG A 327 22.41 25.77 13.43
CA ARG A 327 22.28 27.03 12.67
C ARG A 327 21.44 28.11 13.35
N LYS A 328 20.72 27.75 14.43
CA LYS A 328 19.77 28.61 15.18
C LYS A 328 18.65 29.13 14.26
N GLY A 329 17.51 28.44 14.27
CA GLY A 329 16.34 28.72 13.43
C GLY A 329 15.39 27.52 13.46
N ASP A 330 14.58 27.38 12.41
CA ASP A 330 13.66 26.25 12.28
C ASP A 330 14.43 24.92 12.15
N TYR A 331 13.86 23.87 12.74
CA TYR A 331 14.26 22.49 12.51
C TYR A 331 13.86 22.07 11.10
N LEU A 332 14.66 21.20 10.48
CA LEU A 332 14.35 20.64 9.18
C LEU A 332 14.71 19.16 9.12
N TYR A 333 13.74 18.33 8.76
CA TYR A 333 13.87 16.88 8.69
C TYR A 333 13.49 16.37 7.30
N LEU A 334 14.15 15.33 6.81
CA LEU A 334 13.62 14.48 5.75
C LEU A 334 12.77 13.40 6.39
N LEU A 335 11.54 13.23 5.93
CA LEU A 335 10.59 12.21 6.35
C LEU A 335 10.37 11.24 5.19
N TRP A 336 10.20 9.95 5.48
CA TRP A 336 9.95 8.97 4.44
C TRP A 336 8.95 7.89 4.82
N LYS A 337 8.34 7.31 3.77
CA LYS A 337 7.53 6.10 3.87
C LYS A 337 8.28 4.91 3.32
N THR A 338 7.99 3.73 3.86
CA THR A 338 8.61 2.49 3.41
C THR A 338 7.57 1.45 3.01
N VAL A 339 8.01 0.47 2.22
CA VAL A 339 7.30 -0.77 1.96
C VAL A 339 8.20 -1.96 2.26
N ASP A 340 7.64 -3.00 2.88
CA ASP A 340 8.35 -4.26 3.14
C ASP A 340 8.39 -5.10 1.87
N VAL A 341 9.53 -5.09 1.19
CA VAL A 341 9.68 -5.72 -0.12
C VAL A 341 9.64 -7.24 -0.09
N ASP A 342 9.83 -7.89 1.06
CA ASP A 342 9.80 -9.35 1.14
C ASP A 342 8.37 -9.90 1.12
N HIS A 343 7.41 -9.13 1.64
CA HIS A 343 6.01 -9.57 1.78
C HIS A 343 5.04 -8.90 0.81
N THR A 344 5.52 -7.98 -0.04
CA THR A 344 4.64 -7.16 -0.89
C THR A 344 5.06 -7.05 -2.35
N THR A 345 6.23 -7.59 -2.73
CA THR A 345 6.77 -7.38 -4.08
C THR A 345 7.03 -8.67 -4.84
N VAL A 346 6.64 -8.63 -6.11
CA VAL A 346 7.05 -9.59 -7.14
C VAL A 346 8.39 -9.13 -7.71
N ARG A 347 9.35 -10.05 -7.80
CA ARG A 347 10.74 -9.74 -8.21
C ARG A 347 11.12 -10.51 -9.47
N LEU A 348 11.67 -9.80 -10.45
CA LEU A 348 12.13 -10.32 -11.74
C LEU A 348 13.62 -10.59 -11.79
#